data_AF-A0A4R8VIJ3-F1
#
_entry.id   AF-A0A4R8VIJ3-F1
#
_cell.length_a   1.000
_cell.length_b   1.000
_cell.length_c   1.000
_cell.angle_alpha   90.00
_cell.angle_beta   90.00
_cell.angle_gamma   90.00
#
_symmetry.space_group_name_H-M   'P 1'
#
loop_
_entity.id
_entity.type
_entity.pdbx_description
1 polymer ?
#
loop_
_entity_poly.entity_id
_entity_poly.type
_entity_poly.pdbx_seq_one_letter_code
_entity_poly.pdbx_strand_id
1 'polypeptide(L)' 'MSLIRTQAIVSVTIPGHDLRRAAESLKQALLPYPEARIVALTQKTNWMTSFMGTTALLAAIDYTPAPEAL' A
#
# COMPACT_ATOMS: atom_id res chain seq x y z
N MET A 1 6.84 6.18 27.57
CA MET A 1 6.17 6.48 26.29
C MET A 1 5.52 5.20 25.79
N SER A 2 4.20 5.17 25.56
CA SER A 2 3.53 4.01 24.98
C SER A 2 3.66 4.03 23.47
N LEU A 3 4.02 2.90 22.85
CA LEU A 3 3.97 2.71 21.40
C LEU A 3 2.48 2.72 20.98
N ILE A 4 1.99 3.83 20.43
CA ILE A 4 0.65 3.88 19.85
C ILE A 4 0.77 3.22 18.48
N ARG A 5 0.12 2.07 18.28
CA ARG A 5 -0.04 1.50 16.95
C ARG A 5 -1.14 2.25 16.22
N THR A 6 -0.81 2.76 15.05
CA THR A 6 -1.73 3.45 14.17
C THR A 6 -2.00 2.60 12.92
N GLN A 7 -3.23 2.64 12.44
CA GLN A 7 -3.66 1.97 11.22
C GLN A 7 -3.76 2.94 10.06
N ALA A 8 -3.24 2.56 8.90
CA ALA A 8 -3.42 3.29 7.65
C ALA A 8 -3.76 2.34 6.50
N ILE A 9 -4.46 2.87 5.50
CA ILE A 9 -4.76 2.17 4.26
C ILE A 9 -3.96 2.84 3.15
N VAL A 10 -3.08 2.08 2.52
CA VAL A 10 -2.27 2.51 1.38
C VAL A 10 -2.83 1.85 0.13
N SER A 11 -3.29 2.66 -0.82
CA SER A 11 -3.81 2.19 -2.10
C SER A 11 -2.94 2.67 -3.25
N VAL A 12 -2.54 1.76 -4.13
CA VAL A 12 -1.88 2.07 -5.39
C VAL A 12 -2.68 1.54 -6.56
N THR A 13 -2.81 2.34 -7.61
CA THR A 13 -3.49 1.93 -8.85
C THR A 13 -2.53 2.14 -10.01
N ILE A 14 -2.34 1.09 -10.81
CA ILE A 14 -1.49 1.13 -11.99
C ILE A 14 -2.32 0.82 -13.25
N PRO A 15 -1.92 1.40 -14.41
CA PRO A 15 -2.46 0.97 -15.69
C PRO A 15 -1.91 -0.42 -16.06
N GLY A 16 -2.75 -1.20 -16.72
CA GLY A 16 -2.48 -2.58 -17.11
C GLY A 16 -2.69 -3.58 -15.96
N HIS A 17 -2.16 -4.78 -16.17
CA HIS A 17 -2.38 -5.94 -15.30
C HIS A 17 -1.11 -6.44 -14.61
N ASP A 18 -0.01 -5.68 -14.70
CA ASP A 18 1.28 -6.11 -14.19
C ASP A 18 1.36 -6.05 -12.66
N LEU A 19 1.17 -7.20 -12.01
CA LEU A 19 1.27 -7.35 -10.57
C LEU A 19 2.64 -6.93 -10.03
N ARG A 20 3.74 -7.18 -10.76
CA ARG A 20 5.09 -6.83 -10.31
C ARG A 20 5.23 -5.32 -10.23
N ARG A 21 4.76 -4.62 -11.26
CA ARG A 21 4.73 -3.15 -11.26
C ARG A 21 3.86 -2.61 -10.13
N ALA A 22 2.70 -3.22 -9.88
CA ALA A 22 1.83 -2.82 -8.78
C ALA A 22 2.51 -3.01 -7.42
N ALA A 23 3.23 -4.13 -7.23
CA ALA A 23 3.96 -4.42 -6.00
C ALA A 23 5.12 -3.45 -5.77
N GLU A 24 5.87 -3.07 -6.81
CA GLU A 24 6.92 -2.06 -6.70
C GLU A 24 6.35 -0.68 -6.37
N SER A 25 5.23 -0.28 -7.00
CA SER A 25 4.52 0.96 -6.63
C SER A 25 4.02 0.92 -5.19
N LEU A 26 3.55 -0.24 -4.70
CA LEU A 26 3.14 -0.40 -3.31
C LEU A 26 4.33 -0.24 -2.36
N LYS A 27 5.48 -0.85 -2.67
CA LYS A 27 6.71 -0.69 -1.86
C LYS A 27 7.13 0.78 -1.77
N GLN A 28 7.06 1.52 -2.88
CA GLN A 28 7.34 2.96 -2.90
C GLN A 28 6.36 3.74 -2.01
N ALA A 29 5.07 3.41 -2.07
CA ALA A 29 4.05 4.04 -1.24
C ALA A 29 4.19 3.71 0.27
N LEU A 30 4.89 2.63 0.62
CA LEU A 30 5.18 2.23 1.99
C LEU A 30 6.45 2.86 2.57
N LEU A 31 7.32 3.46 1.75
CA LEU A 31 8.56 4.13 2.22
C LEU A 31 8.34 5.17 3.34
N PRO A 32 7.25 5.97 3.34
CA PRO A 32 6.99 6.92 4.42
C PRO A 32 6.64 6.29 5.78
N TYR A 33 6.38 4.98 5.82
CA TYR A 33 5.97 4.25 7.01
C TYR A 33 7.06 3.24 7.41
N PRO A 34 8.18 3.70 8.00
CA PRO A 34 9.22 2.80 8.48
C PRO A 34 8.65 1.85 9.54
N GLU A 35 9.09 0.59 9.48
CA GLU A 35 8.62 -0.49 10.38
C GLU A 35 7.12 -0.83 10.27
N ALA A 36 6.44 -0.35 9.23
CA ALA A 36 5.05 -0.72 8.99
C ALA A 36 4.90 -2.23 8.71
N ARG A 37 3.96 -2.86 9.40
CA ARG A 37 3.55 -4.23 9.16
C ARG A 37 2.30 -4.23 8.29
N ILE A 38 2.34 -4.93 7.16
CA ILE A 38 1.14 -5.19 6.36
C ILE A 38 0.27 -6.19 7.11
N VAL A 39 -0.95 -5.79 7.42
CA VAL A 39 -1.95 -6.60 8.14
C VAL A 39 -2.87 -7.31 7.16
N ALA A 40 -3.24 -6.62 6.08
CA ALA A 40 -4.04 -7.18 4.99
C ALA A 40 -3.59 -6.59 3.66
N LEU A 41 -3.62 -7.42 2.61
CA LEU A 41 -3.34 -7.01 1.24
C LEU A 41 -4.45 -7.52 0.33
N THR A 42 -5.12 -6.62 -0.37
CA THR A 42 -6.17 -6.95 -1.33
C THR A 42 -5.79 -6.47 -2.72
N GLN A 43 -6.00 -7.31 -3.72
CA GLN A 43 -5.84 -6.98 -5.12
C GLN A 43 -7.22 -6.80 -5.77
N LYS A 44 -7.36 -5.75 -6.57
CA LYS A 44 -8.51 -5.54 -7.45
C LYS A 44 -8.02 -5.32 -8.86
N THR A 45 -8.35 -6.23 -9.77
CA THR A 45 -8.04 -6.08 -11.19
C THR A 45 -9.33 -5.81 -11.97
N ASN A 46 -9.35 -4.68 -12.68
CA ASN A 46 -10.41 -4.35 -13.62
C ASN A 46 -9.99 -4.80 -15.03
N TRP A 47 -10.66 -5.82 -15.54
CA TRP A 47 -10.39 -6.45 -16.84
C TRP A 47 -11.12 -5.78 -18.02
N MET A 48 -11.89 -4.71 -17.78
CA MET A 48 -12.94 -4.28 -18.72
C MET A 48 -12.46 -3.78 -20.09
N THR A 49 -11.16 -3.56 -20.33
CA THR A 49 -10.60 -3.55 -21.69
C THR A 49 -9.11 -3.90 -21.64
N SER A 50 -8.63 -4.83 -22.48
CA SER A 50 -7.21 -5.21 -22.53
C SER A 50 -6.24 -4.05 -22.86
N PHE A 51 -6.74 -2.85 -23.17
CA PHE A 51 -5.96 -1.61 -23.37
C PHE A 51 -6.10 -0.56 -22.25
N MET A 52 -7.18 -0.54 -21.45
CA MET A 52 -7.36 0.38 -20.30
C MET A 52 -7.60 -0.34 -18.97
N GLY A 53 -7.26 -1.62 -18.88
CA GLY A 53 -7.35 -2.38 -17.65
C GLY A 53 -6.50 -1.75 -16.55
N THR A 54 -6.90 -1.92 -15.30
CA THR A 54 -6.15 -1.41 -14.15
C THR A 54 -6.02 -2.47 -13.09
N THR A 55 -4.87 -2.47 -12.42
CA THR A 55 -4.66 -3.26 -11.20
C THR A 55 -4.46 -2.29 -10.05
N ALA A 56 -5.27 -2.46 -9.02
CA ALA A 56 -5.14 -1.77 -7.76
C ALA A 56 -4.69 -2.75 -6.67
N LEU A 57 -3.73 -2.32 -5.85
CA LEU A 57 -3.36 -2.98 -4.60
C LEU A 57 -3.74 -2.08 -3.44
N LEU A 58 -4.39 -2.67 -2.45
CA LEU A 58 -4.79 -1.99 -1.22
C LEU A 58 -4.18 -2.74 -0.04
N ALA A 59 -3.28 -2.09 0.67
CA ALA A 59 -2.62 -2.61 1.85
C ALA A 59 -3.12 -1.88 3.09
N ALA A 60 -3.65 -2.64 4.05
CA ALA A 60 -3.85 -2.15 5.40
C ALA A 60 -2.53 -2.36 6.17
N ILE A 61 -2.00 -1.30 6.75
CA ILE A 61 -0.75 -1.32 7.51
C ILE A 61 -0.98 -0.89 8.96
N ASP A 62 -0.32 -1.58 9.88
CA ASP A 62 -0.07 -1.12 11.23
C ASP A 62 1.32 -0.50 11.26
N TYR A 63 1.45 0.73 11.74
CA TYR A 63 2.74 1.39 11.92
C TYR A 63 2.81 2.09 13.27
N THR A 64 4.03 2.30 13.77
CA THR A 64 4.26 3.13 14.94
C THR A 64 4.84 4.46 14.44
N PRO A 65 4.15 5.60 14.62
CA PRO A 65 4.76 6.88 14.30
C PRO A 65 5.98 7.08 15.18
N ALA A 66 7.09 7.54 14.59
CA ALA A 66 8.23 8.01 15.37
C ALA A 66 7.73 9.10 16.33
N PRO A 67 8.19 9.13 17.59
CA PRO A 67 7.86 10.24 18.48
C PRO A 67 8.35 11.52 17.80
N GLU A 68 7.43 12.44 17.50
CA GLU A 68 7.81 13.79 17.07
C GLU A 68 8.73 14.34 18.17
N ALA A 69 9.98 14.60 17.80
CA ALA A 69 10.92 15.25 18.70
C ALA A 69 10.39 16.68 18.94
N LEU A 70 9.72 16.85 20.09
CA LEU A 70 9.34 18.15 20.65
C LEU A 70 10.57 18.97 21.01
#